data_AF-A0A6A2ZLD8-F1
#
_entry.id   AF-A0A6A2ZLD8-F1
#
_cell.length_a   1.000
_cell.length_b   1.000
_cell.length_c   1.000
_cell.angle_alpha   90.00
_cell.angle_beta   90.00
_cell.angle_gamma   90.00
#
_symmetry.space_group_name_H-M   'P 1'
#
loop_
_entity.id
_entity.type
_entity.pdbx_description
1 polymer ?
#
loop_
_entity_poly.entity_id
_entity_poly.type
_entity_poly.pdbx_seq_one_letter_code
_entity_poly.pdbx_strand_id
1 'polypeptide(L)'
;MSAMNIRDLNMYTILELCYHRPETPETIRLPSSFWKLGETDRPLSVRTRMFGRAWPIRAPVRDGIIPTWPQLLNSLSVPCTDDEVATKWVNDPAVRKTIHAENEAVIGEWELCTDNILYNHDVGSMIKYHKNLTSRGYRALIYSGDHDMCVPFTGTEAWTRSVGYEIVDEWRPWTSNGQVAGYLQGYDHNLTFLTIKGAGHTVPEYKPQEALDFYTRFLAGKPI
;
A
#
# COMPACT_ATOMS: atom_id res chain seq x y z
N MET A 1 -32.84 8.71 -1.65
CA MET A 1 -31.60 8.94 -0.86
C MET A 1 -31.51 10.43 -0.59
N SER A 2 -31.48 10.84 0.69
CA SER A 2 -31.38 12.25 1.05
C SER A 2 -29.96 12.75 0.76
N ALA A 3 -29.83 13.86 0.04
CA ALA A 3 -28.53 14.46 -0.25
C ALA A 3 -27.93 15.00 1.06
N MET A 4 -26.90 14.33 1.58
CA MET A 4 -26.20 14.70 2.80
C MET A 4 -25.22 15.86 2.52
N ASN A 5 -25.33 16.95 3.27
CA ASN A 5 -24.60 18.20 3.02
C ASN A 5 -23.13 18.07 3.44
N ILE A 6 -22.22 18.77 2.77
CA ILE A 6 -20.77 18.78 3.09
C ILE A 6 -20.54 19.20 4.56
N ARG A 7 -21.41 20.04 5.12
CA ARG A 7 -21.35 20.46 6.53
C ARG A 7 -21.62 19.35 7.54
N ASP A 8 -22.19 18.24 7.08
CA ASP A 8 -22.57 17.10 7.93
C ASP A 8 -21.51 15.97 7.90
N LEU A 9 -20.41 16.12 7.12
CA LEU A 9 -19.33 15.15 7.04
C LEU A 9 -18.36 15.31 8.23
N ASN A 10 -18.13 14.24 8.99
CA ASN A 10 -17.16 14.17 10.07
C ASN A 10 -16.00 13.24 9.68
N MET A 11 -14.75 13.63 9.95
CA MET A 11 -13.54 12.83 9.70
C MET A 11 -13.58 11.45 10.40
N TYR A 12 -14.31 11.33 11.51
CA TYR A 12 -14.44 10.05 12.23
C TYR A 12 -15.43 9.07 11.58
N THR A 13 -16.27 9.52 10.65
CA THR A 13 -17.25 8.65 9.96
C THR A 13 -16.57 7.66 8.99
N ILE A 14 -15.42 8.03 8.43
CA ILE A 14 -14.62 7.22 7.49
C ILE A 14 -14.17 5.87 8.09
N LEU A 15 -13.91 5.85 9.41
CA LEU A 15 -13.43 4.65 10.10
C LEU A 15 -14.57 3.78 10.66
N GLU A 16 -15.77 4.33 10.78
CA GLU A 16 -16.90 3.69 11.47
C GLU A 16 -17.48 2.53 10.64
N LEU A 17 -17.57 2.71 9.32
CA LEU A 17 -18.06 1.68 8.38
C LEU A 17 -17.11 0.48 8.22
N CYS A 18 -15.81 0.67 8.49
CA CYS A 18 -14.82 -0.41 8.39
C CYS A 18 -14.82 -1.34 9.61
N TYR A 19 -15.22 -0.84 10.78
CA TYR A 19 -15.23 -1.63 12.03
C TYR A 19 -16.61 -2.17 12.42
N HIS A 20 -17.69 -1.53 11.97
CA HIS A 20 -19.05 -1.88 12.37
C HIS A 20 -20.02 -1.82 11.20
N ARG A 21 -20.08 -2.89 10.39
CA ARG A 21 -21.32 -3.17 9.66
C ARG A 21 -22.36 -3.66 10.67
N PRO A 22 -23.53 -3.00 10.80
CA PRO A 22 -24.57 -3.48 11.70
C PRO A 22 -25.42 -4.53 10.97
N GLU A 23 -24.89 -5.74 10.76
CA GLU A 23 -25.71 -6.90 10.37
C GLU A 23 -25.33 -8.14 11.20
N THR A 24 -26.14 -8.35 12.25
CA THR A 24 -26.47 -9.59 12.98
C THR A 24 -25.36 -10.51 13.53
N PRO A 25 -25.42 -10.93 14.82
CA PRO A 25 -24.49 -11.90 15.38
C PRO A 25 -24.90 -13.33 14.97
N GLU A 26 -24.31 -13.85 13.90
CA GLU A 26 -24.19 -15.31 13.77
C GLU A 26 -22.89 -15.75 14.45
N THR A 27 -23.03 -16.61 15.44
CA THR A 27 -21.93 -17.22 16.19
C THR A 27 -20.92 -17.88 15.25
N ILE A 28 -19.78 -17.23 14.99
CA ILE A 28 -18.70 -17.80 14.20
C ILE A 28 -18.04 -18.93 15.01
N ARG A 29 -18.48 -20.16 14.80
CA ARG A 29 -17.71 -21.36 15.17
C ARG A 29 -16.71 -21.64 14.05
N LEU A 30 -15.45 -21.28 14.27
CA LEU A 30 -14.37 -21.55 13.33
C LEU A 30 -14.25 -23.06 13.04
N PRO A 31 -14.13 -23.48 11.77
CA PRO A 31 -13.90 -24.87 11.40
C PRO A 31 -12.58 -25.41 11.99
N SER A 32 -12.54 -26.70 12.34
CA SER A 32 -11.35 -27.33 12.92
C SER A 32 -10.10 -27.26 12.03
N SER A 33 -10.27 -27.09 10.72
CA SER A 33 -9.18 -26.90 9.76
C SER A 33 -8.39 -25.61 9.96
N PHE A 34 -8.99 -24.56 10.52
CA PHE A 34 -8.29 -23.29 10.80
C PHE A 34 -7.32 -23.40 11.98
N TRP A 35 -7.57 -24.30 12.93
CA TRP A 35 -6.67 -24.54 14.06
C TRP A 35 -5.42 -25.35 13.69
N LYS A 36 -5.40 -25.98 12.52
CA LYS A 36 -4.29 -26.82 12.04
C LYS A 36 -3.40 -26.11 11.01
N LEU A 37 -3.64 -24.82 10.75
CA LEU A 37 -2.86 -24.05 9.81
C LEU A 37 -1.49 -23.69 10.44
N GLY A 38 -0.43 -24.40 10.05
CA GLY A 38 0.95 -24.14 10.51
C GLY A 38 1.64 -25.30 11.22
N GLU A 39 0.91 -26.36 11.59
CA GLU A 39 1.51 -27.59 12.10
C GLU A 39 2.05 -28.43 10.92
N THR A 40 3.38 -28.55 10.82
CA THR A 40 4.04 -29.46 9.88
C THR A 40 5.26 -30.10 10.51
N ASP A 41 5.31 -31.44 10.54
CA ASP A 41 6.45 -32.22 11.04
C ASP A 41 7.62 -32.29 10.05
N ARG A 42 7.54 -31.61 8.89
CA ARG A 42 8.59 -31.60 7.88
C ARG A 42 9.50 -30.37 8.02
N PRO A 43 10.83 -30.54 8.05
CA PRO A 43 11.75 -29.41 7.98
C PRO A 43 11.58 -28.69 6.65
N LEU A 44 11.36 -27.38 6.71
CA LEU A 44 11.12 -26.55 5.52
C LEU A 44 12.42 -26.45 4.71
N SER A 45 12.34 -26.73 3.40
CA SER A 45 13.48 -26.59 2.48
C SER A 45 14.00 -25.14 2.48
N VAL A 46 15.28 -24.95 2.75
CA VAL A 46 15.96 -23.65 2.56
C VAL A 46 15.94 -23.31 1.07
N ARG A 47 15.24 -22.23 0.69
CA ARG A 47 15.05 -21.87 -0.73
C ARG A 47 16.16 -20.96 -1.25
N THR A 48 16.83 -21.41 -2.30
CA THR A 48 17.77 -20.62 -3.11
C THR A 48 17.05 -19.94 -4.29
N ARG A 49 17.35 -18.65 -4.48
CA ARG A 49 17.00 -17.72 -5.59
C ARG A 49 15.52 -17.35 -5.79
N MET A 50 15.19 -16.08 -5.54
CA MET A 50 13.98 -15.41 -6.02
C MET A 50 14.37 -14.33 -7.03
N PHE A 51 13.91 -14.43 -8.27
CA PHE A 51 13.89 -13.34 -9.24
C PHE A 51 12.42 -12.88 -9.41
N GLY A 52 12.16 -11.58 -9.23
CA GLY A 52 11.00 -10.83 -9.71
C GLY A 52 9.59 -11.34 -9.37
N ARG A 53 9.13 -11.24 -8.11
CA ARG A 53 7.80 -11.70 -7.68
C ARG A 53 7.05 -10.62 -6.89
N ALA A 54 5.75 -10.44 -7.17
CA ALA A 54 4.81 -9.61 -6.40
C ALA A 54 3.55 -10.44 -6.04
N TRP A 55 2.63 -9.85 -5.27
CA TRP A 55 1.41 -10.47 -4.75
C TRP A 55 0.40 -10.89 -5.87
N PRO A 56 -0.36 -12.00 -5.70
CA PRO A 56 -0.23 -12.97 -4.62
C PRO A 56 1.07 -13.77 -4.77
N ILE A 57 1.71 -14.05 -3.64
CA ILE A 57 3.04 -14.66 -3.53
C ILE A 57 3.20 -15.82 -4.53
N ARG A 58 4.10 -15.64 -5.51
CA ARG A 58 4.43 -16.56 -6.63
C ARG A 58 3.60 -16.44 -7.91
N ALA A 59 2.66 -15.50 -8.04
CA ALA A 59 2.00 -15.24 -9.31
C ALA A 59 3.00 -14.60 -10.30
N PRO A 60 3.29 -15.24 -11.45
CA PRO A 60 4.00 -14.57 -12.54
C PRO A 60 3.08 -13.48 -13.09
N VAL A 61 3.51 -12.21 -13.06
CA VAL A 61 2.84 -11.17 -13.84
C VAL A 61 3.16 -11.47 -15.29
N ARG A 62 2.14 -11.90 -16.03
CA ARG A 62 2.24 -12.15 -17.47
C ARG A 62 1.88 -10.88 -18.20
N ASP A 63 2.45 -10.73 -19.39
CA ASP A 63 2.03 -9.66 -20.28
C ASP A 63 0.54 -9.83 -20.59
N GLY A 64 -0.20 -8.73 -20.55
CA GLY A 64 -1.65 -8.75 -20.74
C GLY A 64 -2.41 -7.73 -19.89
N ILE A 65 -3.72 -7.75 -20.06
CA ILE A 65 -4.63 -6.84 -19.36
C ILE A 65 -4.54 -7.11 -17.86
N ILE A 66 -4.28 -6.05 -17.09
CA ILE A 66 -4.40 -6.07 -15.65
C ILE A 66 -5.71 -5.36 -15.31
N PRO A 67 -6.73 -6.11 -14.85
CA PRO A 67 -8.02 -5.52 -14.58
C PRO A 67 -7.92 -4.55 -13.41
N THR A 68 -8.58 -3.40 -13.53
CA THR A 68 -8.71 -2.44 -12.42
C THR A 68 -9.62 -3.00 -11.32
N TRP A 69 -9.55 -2.44 -10.11
CA TRP A 69 -10.48 -2.82 -9.03
C TRP A 69 -11.95 -2.73 -9.44
N PRO A 70 -12.39 -1.65 -10.12
CA PRO A 70 -13.72 -1.60 -10.70
C PRO A 70 -14.05 -2.72 -11.68
N GLN A 71 -13.11 -3.10 -12.55
CA GLN A 71 -13.31 -4.21 -13.49
C GLN A 71 -13.39 -5.56 -12.79
N LEU A 72 -12.65 -5.77 -11.69
CA LEU A 72 -12.68 -7.01 -10.91
C LEU A 72 -13.95 -7.17 -10.08
N LEU A 73 -14.44 -6.07 -9.52
CA LEU A 73 -15.54 -6.08 -8.53
C LEU A 73 -16.88 -5.68 -9.13
N ASN A 74 -16.90 -5.21 -10.39
CA ASN A 74 -18.06 -4.61 -11.03
C ASN A 74 -18.68 -3.50 -10.16
N SER A 75 -17.82 -2.69 -9.53
CA SER A 75 -18.16 -1.65 -8.57
C SER A 75 -17.05 -0.60 -8.53
N LEU A 76 -17.38 0.69 -8.61
CA LEU A 76 -16.39 1.78 -8.49
C LEU A 76 -15.80 1.88 -7.07
N SER A 77 -16.47 1.28 -6.07
CA SER A 77 -16.00 1.26 -4.68
C SER A 77 -14.92 0.20 -4.47
N VAL A 78 -13.79 0.63 -3.90
CA VAL A 78 -12.73 -0.26 -3.42
C VAL A 78 -13.14 -0.83 -2.06
N PRO A 79 -13.14 -2.16 -1.86
CA PRO A 79 -13.55 -2.76 -0.60
C PRO A 79 -12.72 -2.24 0.56
N CYS A 80 -13.39 -1.97 1.68
CA CYS A 80 -12.76 -1.49 2.92
C CYS A 80 -12.03 -0.13 2.75
N THR A 81 -12.44 0.68 1.78
CA THR A 81 -12.05 2.09 1.63
C THR A 81 -13.33 2.93 1.56
N ASP A 82 -13.35 4.07 2.24
CA ASP A 82 -14.45 5.04 2.18
C ASP A 82 -13.90 6.39 1.69
N ASP A 83 -14.30 6.74 0.47
CA ASP A 83 -13.90 7.97 -0.22
C ASP A 83 -15.03 9.01 -0.27
N GLU A 84 -16.15 8.79 0.44
CA GLU A 84 -17.36 9.64 0.35
C GLU A 84 -17.03 11.12 0.60
N VAL A 85 -16.24 11.40 1.63
CA VAL A 85 -15.87 12.76 2.03
C VAL A 85 -15.04 13.44 0.94
N ALA A 86 -14.04 12.74 0.41
CA ALA A 86 -13.17 13.26 -0.63
C ALA A 86 -13.94 13.49 -1.94
N THR A 87 -14.75 12.51 -2.36
CA THR A 87 -15.56 12.56 -3.57
C THR A 87 -16.55 13.71 -3.54
N LYS A 88 -17.26 13.92 -2.42
CA LYS A 88 -18.16 15.07 -2.26
C LYS A 88 -17.43 16.41 -2.29
N TRP A 89 -16.29 16.52 -1.62
CA TRP A 89 -15.54 17.77 -1.54
C TRP A 89 -14.93 18.15 -2.89
N VAL A 90 -14.28 17.21 -3.59
CA VAL A 90 -13.63 17.47 -4.89
C VAL A 90 -14.65 17.76 -5.99
N ASN A 91 -15.87 17.20 -5.90
CA ASN A 91 -16.94 17.48 -6.87
C ASN A 91 -17.74 18.76 -6.58
N ASP A 92 -17.54 19.43 -5.43
CA ASP A 92 -18.20 20.70 -5.17
C ASP A 92 -17.83 21.75 -6.26
N PRO A 93 -18.81 22.43 -6.89
CA PRO A 93 -18.53 23.37 -7.98
C PRO A 93 -17.61 24.53 -7.59
N ALA A 94 -17.67 25.00 -6.34
CA ALA A 94 -16.79 26.05 -5.85
C ALA A 94 -15.37 25.52 -5.62
N VAL A 95 -15.22 24.28 -5.13
CA VAL A 95 -13.91 23.62 -5.02
C VAL A 95 -13.29 23.43 -6.39
N ARG A 96 -14.02 22.85 -7.36
CA ARG A 96 -13.55 22.65 -8.75
C ARG A 96 -13.08 23.97 -9.38
N LYS A 97 -13.87 25.02 -9.26
CA LYS A 97 -13.50 26.37 -9.74
C LYS A 97 -12.22 26.88 -9.08
N THR A 98 -12.06 26.66 -7.78
CA THR A 98 -10.90 27.13 -7.00
C THR A 98 -9.61 26.39 -7.39
N ILE A 99 -9.69 25.09 -7.67
CA ILE A 99 -8.54 24.29 -8.13
C ILE A 99 -8.34 24.35 -9.65
N HIS A 100 -9.11 25.18 -10.36
CA HIS A 100 -9.10 25.33 -11.81
C HIS A 100 -9.41 24.02 -12.57
N ALA A 101 -10.21 23.13 -11.98
CA ALA A 101 -10.77 21.98 -12.67
C ALA A 101 -11.96 22.40 -13.54
N GLU A 102 -12.10 21.80 -14.71
CA GLU A 102 -13.25 22.02 -15.59
C GLU A 102 -14.57 21.64 -14.91
N ASN A 103 -15.66 22.22 -15.38
CA ASN A 103 -16.99 21.90 -14.85
C ASN A 103 -17.31 20.40 -15.07
N GLU A 104 -18.05 19.81 -14.14
CA GLU A 104 -18.54 18.44 -14.23
C GLU A 104 -19.29 18.16 -15.54
N ALA A 105 -20.04 19.14 -16.04
CA ALA A 105 -20.74 19.04 -17.33
C ALA A 105 -19.80 18.82 -18.53
N VAL A 106 -18.51 19.12 -18.40
CA VAL A 106 -17.50 18.99 -19.46
C VAL A 106 -16.70 17.70 -19.33
N ILE A 107 -16.24 17.38 -18.11
CA ILE A 107 -15.28 16.28 -17.87
C ILE A 107 -15.81 15.16 -16.97
N GLY A 108 -17.08 15.25 -16.54
CA GLY A 108 -17.70 14.32 -15.61
C GLY A 108 -17.36 14.56 -14.14
N GLU A 109 -17.98 13.75 -13.28
CA GLU A 109 -17.67 13.66 -11.86
C GLU A 109 -16.25 13.12 -11.66
N TRP A 110 -15.60 13.60 -10.62
CA TRP A 110 -14.36 13.02 -10.13
C TRP A 110 -14.67 11.72 -9.40
N GLU A 111 -13.92 10.67 -9.72
CA GLU A 111 -13.99 9.35 -9.11
C GLU A 111 -12.60 8.99 -8.55
N LEU A 112 -12.54 8.36 -7.36
CA LEU A 112 -11.26 7.91 -6.80
C LEU A 112 -10.61 6.80 -7.67
N CYS A 113 -11.42 5.88 -8.19
CA CYS A 113 -11.00 4.77 -9.03
C CYS A 113 -11.95 4.65 -10.23
N THR A 114 -11.42 4.41 -11.43
CA THR A 114 -12.20 4.34 -12.67
C THR A 114 -11.96 3.04 -13.43
N ASP A 115 -12.99 2.54 -14.12
CA ASP A 115 -12.90 1.45 -15.10
C ASP A 115 -12.62 1.93 -16.52
N ASN A 116 -12.62 3.25 -16.75
CA ASN A 116 -12.36 3.89 -18.05
C ASN A 116 -10.88 3.84 -18.48
N ILE A 117 -10.02 3.14 -17.73
CA ILE A 117 -8.62 2.93 -18.06
C ILE A 117 -8.41 1.47 -18.46
N LEU A 118 -7.97 1.27 -19.71
CA LEU A 118 -7.48 -0.02 -20.17
C LEU A 118 -5.97 -0.09 -19.95
N TYR A 119 -5.55 -0.86 -18.94
CA TYR A 119 -4.13 -1.06 -18.64
C TYR A 119 -3.65 -2.44 -19.11
N ASN A 120 -2.64 -2.44 -19.97
CA ASN A 120 -1.95 -3.63 -20.43
C ASN A 120 -0.53 -3.61 -19.88
N HIS A 121 -0.18 -4.64 -19.12
CA HIS A 121 1.16 -4.80 -18.59
C HIS A 121 2.05 -5.44 -19.65
N ASP A 122 3.17 -4.80 -19.96
CA ASP A 122 4.15 -5.23 -20.96
C ASP A 122 5.60 -5.21 -20.42
N VAL A 123 5.76 -4.91 -19.13
CA VAL A 123 7.07 -4.73 -18.47
C VAL A 123 7.19 -5.62 -17.25
N GLY A 124 8.18 -6.50 -17.20
CA GLY A 124 8.42 -7.34 -16.03
C GLY A 124 8.93 -6.57 -14.79
N SER A 125 9.76 -7.24 -13.98
CA SER A 125 10.20 -6.67 -12.70
C SER A 125 10.94 -5.33 -12.80
N MET A 126 10.69 -4.45 -11.83
CA MET A 126 11.33 -3.13 -11.73
C MET A 126 12.81 -3.15 -11.31
N ILE A 127 13.38 -4.31 -10.97
CA ILE A 127 14.76 -4.48 -10.48
C ILE A 127 15.78 -3.81 -11.40
N LYS A 128 15.66 -4.02 -12.72
CA LYS A 128 16.63 -3.47 -13.70
C LYS A 128 16.65 -1.93 -13.69
N TYR A 129 15.51 -1.29 -13.45
CA TYR A 129 15.38 0.15 -13.41
C TYR A 129 15.95 0.71 -12.11
N HIS A 130 15.63 0.08 -10.97
CA HIS A 130 16.22 0.47 -9.69
C HIS A 130 17.74 0.38 -9.74
N LYS A 131 18.31 -0.72 -10.24
CA LYS A 131 19.76 -0.87 -10.39
C LYS A 131 20.42 0.24 -11.21
N ASN A 132 19.80 0.63 -12.32
CA ASN A 132 20.32 1.68 -13.20
C ASN A 132 20.31 3.06 -12.52
N LEU A 133 19.31 3.34 -11.68
CA LEU A 133 19.23 4.60 -10.94
C LEU A 133 20.21 4.61 -9.76
N THR A 134 20.22 3.56 -8.94
CA THR A 134 21.10 3.48 -7.76
C THR A 134 22.58 3.40 -8.16
N SER A 135 22.93 2.79 -9.32
CA SER A 135 24.30 2.82 -9.85
C SER A 135 24.79 4.23 -10.24
N ARG A 136 23.88 5.20 -10.39
CA ARG A 136 24.20 6.61 -10.64
C ARG A 136 24.24 7.44 -9.34
N GLY A 137 24.08 6.80 -8.19
CA GLY A 137 24.10 7.44 -6.87
C GLY A 137 22.75 7.98 -6.39
N TYR A 138 21.65 7.77 -7.13
CA TYR A 138 20.33 8.14 -6.64
C TYR A 138 19.92 7.30 -5.43
N ARG A 139 19.46 7.96 -4.37
CA ARG A 139 18.99 7.29 -3.15
C ARG A 139 17.61 6.69 -3.36
N ALA A 140 17.42 5.45 -2.92
CA ALA A 140 16.15 4.74 -3.04
C ALA A 140 15.66 4.31 -1.64
N LEU A 141 14.43 4.70 -1.31
CA LEU A 141 13.74 4.23 -0.12
C LEU A 141 12.52 3.41 -0.56
N ILE A 142 12.52 2.13 -0.21
CA ILE A 142 11.38 1.24 -0.39
C ILE A 142 10.74 1.06 0.98
N TYR A 143 9.43 1.29 1.10
CA TYR A 143 8.75 1.13 2.39
C TYR A 143 7.43 0.38 2.28
N SER A 144 7.01 -0.25 3.37
CA SER A 144 5.73 -0.98 3.45
C SER A 144 5.13 -0.90 4.85
N GLY A 145 3.81 -0.76 4.92
CA GLY A 145 3.08 -1.02 6.16
C GLY A 145 3.06 -2.52 6.45
N ASP A 146 3.31 -2.92 7.70
CA ASP A 146 3.42 -4.34 8.06
C ASP A 146 2.08 -5.08 8.19
N HIS A 147 0.96 -4.34 8.16
CA HIS A 147 -0.40 -4.90 8.13
C HIS A 147 -1.08 -4.81 6.77
N ASP A 148 -0.37 -4.39 5.72
CA ASP A 148 -0.91 -4.44 4.36
C ASP A 148 -1.01 -5.89 3.86
N MET A 149 -2.21 -6.30 3.45
CA MET A 149 -2.47 -7.60 2.82
C MET A 149 -2.53 -7.51 1.29
N CYS A 150 -2.71 -6.33 0.71
CA CYS A 150 -2.75 -6.12 -0.73
C CYS A 150 -1.35 -6.26 -1.34
N VAL A 151 -0.34 -5.65 -0.71
CA VAL A 151 1.08 -5.78 -1.08
C VAL A 151 1.91 -5.98 0.19
N PRO A 152 1.92 -7.19 0.77
CA PRO A 152 2.54 -7.41 2.07
C PRO A 152 4.04 -7.19 2.04
N PHE A 153 4.56 -6.63 3.14
CA PHE A 153 5.95 -6.24 3.29
C PHE A 153 6.94 -7.38 3.01
N THR A 154 6.57 -8.64 3.31
CA THR A 154 7.42 -9.81 3.05
C THR A 154 7.71 -10.02 1.56
N GLY A 155 6.77 -9.65 0.68
CA GLY A 155 6.97 -9.64 -0.76
C GLY A 155 7.95 -8.57 -1.18
N THR A 156 7.79 -7.36 -0.64
CA THR A 156 8.67 -6.20 -0.88
C THR A 156 10.09 -6.43 -0.34
N GLU A 157 10.21 -7.07 0.83
CA GLU A 157 11.48 -7.46 1.44
C GLU A 157 12.22 -8.46 0.54
N ALA A 158 11.53 -9.51 0.12
CA ALA A 158 12.10 -10.51 -0.78
C ALA A 158 12.48 -9.92 -2.14
N TRP A 159 11.66 -9.00 -2.67
CA TRP A 159 11.97 -8.25 -3.89
C TRP A 159 13.22 -7.39 -3.72
N THR A 160 13.33 -6.65 -2.60
CA THR A 160 14.49 -5.80 -2.32
C THR A 160 15.76 -6.64 -2.21
N ARG A 161 15.70 -7.77 -1.48
CA ARG A 161 16.82 -8.71 -1.39
C ARG A 161 17.23 -9.28 -2.75
N SER A 162 16.27 -9.48 -3.66
CA SER A 162 16.54 -9.99 -5.01
C SER A 162 17.29 -9.01 -5.92
N VAL A 163 17.40 -7.73 -5.53
CA VAL A 163 18.30 -6.78 -6.19
C VAL A 163 19.74 -7.28 -6.08
N GLY A 164 20.11 -7.98 -5.00
CA GLY A 164 21.43 -8.61 -4.85
C GLY A 164 22.54 -7.63 -4.49
N TYR A 165 22.19 -6.57 -3.78
CA TYR A 165 23.11 -5.62 -3.15
C TYR A 165 23.61 -6.14 -1.81
N GLU A 166 24.82 -5.74 -1.43
CA GLU A 166 25.40 -6.08 -0.14
C GLU A 166 24.65 -5.36 0.99
N ILE A 167 24.55 -6.01 2.15
CA ILE A 167 23.94 -5.42 3.34
C ILE A 167 25.02 -4.57 4.01
N VAL A 168 24.73 -3.28 4.22
CA VAL A 168 25.65 -2.32 4.85
C VAL A 168 25.10 -1.76 6.16
N ASP A 169 23.80 -1.92 6.42
CA ASP A 169 23.14 -1.66 7.70
C ASP A 169 22.21 -2.83 7.98
N GLU A 170 22.58 -3.68 8.94
CA GLU A 170 21.87 -4.90 9.31
C GLU A 170 20.43 -4.62 9.75
N TRP A 171 19.55 -5.61 9.61
CA TRP A 171 18.15 -5.49 9.99
C TRP A 171 18.00 -5.03 11.45
N ARG A 172 17.47 -3.82 11.64
CA ARG A 172 17.38 -3.16 12.95
C ARG A 172 16.08 -2.39 13.12
N PRO A 173 15.61 -2.20 14.37
CA PRO A 173 14.50 -1.31 14.61
C PRO A 173 14.88 0.14 14.29
N TRP A 174 13.89 0.92 13.86
CA TRP A 174 13.98 2.37 13.81
C TRP A 174 12.92 2.98 14.74
N THR A 175 13.22 4.17 15.25
CA THR A 175 12.38 4.80 16.26
C THR A 175 11.86 6.16 15.79
N SER A 176 10.61 6.40 16.15
CA SER A 176 9.95 7.69 16.04
C SER A 176 9.35 8.04 17.39
N ASN A 177 9.58 9.26 17.87
CA ASN A 177 9.08 9.74 19.15
C ASN A 177 9.34 8.77 20.34
N GLY A 178 10.54 8.18 20.39
CA GLY A 178 10.93 7.24 21.45
C GLY A 178 10.26 5.86 21.41
N GLN A 179 9.50 5.53 20.36
CA GLN A 179 8.85 4.23 20.17
C GLN A 179 9.39 3.53 18.92
N VAL A 180 9.37 2.20 18.92
CA VAL A 180 9.70 1.41 17.71
C VAL A 180 8.61 1.65 16.67
N ALA A 181 8.98 2.33 15.59
CA ALA A 181 8.09 2.67 14.49
C ALA A 181 8.13 1.63 13.36
N GLY A 182 9.10 0.71 13.41
CA GLY A 182 9.22 -0.45 12.52
C GLY A 182 10.66 -0.93 12.45
N TYR A 183 11.03 -1.56 11.34
CA TYR A 183 12.38 -2.08 11.10
C TYR A 183 12.91 -1.61 9.75
N LEU A 184 14.23 -1.59 9.61
CA LEU A 184 14.86 -1.24 8.35
C LEU A 184 16.11 -2.08 8.09
N GLN A 185 16.51 -2.12 6.84
CA GLN A 185 17.80 -2.65 6.40
C GLN A 185 18.36 -1.80 5.27
N GLY A 186 19.63 -1.44 5.43
CA GLY A 186 20.39 -0.69 4.44
C GLY A 186 21.20 -1.62 3.56
N TYR A 187 21.16 -1.32 2.27
CA TYR A 187 21.94 -1.98 1.25
C TYR A 187 22.94 -0.98 0.65
N ASP A 188 23.95 -1.50 -0.03
CA ASP A 188 24.85 -0.68 -0.86
C ASP A 188 24.06 0.13 -1.92
N HIS A 189 24.76 1.00 -2.65
CA HIS A 189 24.15 1.91 -3.65
C HIS A 189 22.98 2.77 -3.10
N ASN A 190 23.02 3.12 -1.81
CA ASN A 190 22.04 3.98 -1.14
C ASN A 190 20.59 3.48 -1.25
N LEU A 191 20.39 2.16 -1.19
CA LEU A 191 19.06 1.57 -1.13
C LEU A 191 18.72 1.19 0.31
N THR A 192 17.54 1.59 0.78
CA THR A 192 17.01 1.21 2.11
C THR A 192 15.63 0.59 1.96
N PHE A 193 15.38 -0.50 2.67
CA PHE A 193 14.04 -1.04 2.88
C PHE A 193 13.57 -0.77 4.31
N LEU A 194 12.31 -0.36 4.47
CA LEU A 194 11.72 0.13 5.71
C LEU A 194 10.32 -0.47 5.92
N THR A 195 10.02 -0.96 7.12
CA THR A 195 8.66 -1.31 7.53
C THR A 195 8.10 -0.27 8.49
N ILE A 196 6.78 -0.07 8.45
CA ILE A 196 6.07 0.80 9.38
C ILE A 196 5.09 -0.03 10.19
N LYS A 197 5.37 -0.14 11.49
CA LYS A 197 4.66 -0.97 12.44
C LYS A 197 3.25 -0.45 12.68
N GLY A 198 2.25 -1.27 12.38
CA GLY A 198 0.85 -0.93 12.58
C GLY A 198 0.19 -0.23 11.40
N ALA A 199 0.87 -0.11 10.25
CA ALA A 199 0.32 0.59 9.09
C ALA A 199 -0.19 -0.39 8.01
N GLY A 200 -1.28 -0.01 7.33
CA GLY A 200 -1.80 -0.71 6.15
C GLY A 200 -1.17 -0.21 4.84
N HIS A 201 -1.91 -0.35 3.74
CA HIS A 201 -1.45 0.00 2.38
C HIS A 201 -1.11 1.50 2.26
N THR A 202 -1.98 2.38 2.77
CA THR A 202 -1.83 3.84 2.78
C THR A 202 -1.10 4.29 4.05
N VAL A 203 0.20 4.01 4.16
CA VAL A 203 1.00 4.26 5.39
C VAL A 203 0.76 5.63 6.06
N PRO A 204 0.73 6.78 5.33
CA PRO A 204 0.49 8.08 5.95
C PRO A 204 -0.91 8.26 6.56
N GLU A 205 -1.89 7.48 6.13
CA GLU A 205 -3.24 7.48 6.70
C GLU A 205 -3.27 6.82 8.08
N TYR A 206 -2.60 5.67 8.24
CA TYR A 206 -2.57 4.92 9.49
C TYR A 206 -1.53 5.44 10.49
N LYS A 207 -0.39 5.93 9.99
CA LYS A 207 0.78 6.33 10.79
C LYS A 207 1.36 7.66 10.31
N PRO A 208 0.59 8.77 10.38
CA PRO A 208 1.00 10.05 9.80
C PRO A 208 2.27 10.64 10.44
N GLN A 209 2.45 10.47 11.76
CA GLN A 209 3.62 11.00 12.46
C GLN A 209 4.89 10.26 12.05
N GLU A 210 4.85 8.93 12.10
CA GLU A 210 5.95 8.06 11.70
C GLU A 210 6.27 8.22 10.21
N ALA A 211 5.25 8.38 9.37
CA ALA A 211 5.40 8.63 7.95
C ALA A 211 6.13 9.94 7.64
N LEU A 212 5.72 11.04 8.29
CA LEU A 212 6.37 12.33 8.13
C LEU A 212 7.81 12.30 8.65
N ASP A 213 8.06 11.58 9.74
CA ASP A 213 9.37 11.51 10.37
C ASP A 213 10.41 10.80 9.46
N PHE A 214 10.12 9.58 9.00
CA PHE A 214 11.04 8.88 8.09
C PHE A 214 11.22 9.66 6.78
N TYR A 215 10.15 10.28 6.26
CA TYR A 215 10.21 11.03 5.01
C TYR A 215 11.08 12.29 5.16
N THR A 216 10.94 13.01 6.27
CA THR A 216 11.76 14.19 6.57
C THR A 216 13.23 13.83 6.71
N ARG A 217 13.54 12.74 7.43
CA ARG A 217 14.92 12.22 7.56
C ARG A 217 15.49 11.81 6.21
N PHE A 218 14.72 11.09 5.40
CA PHE A 218 15.11 10.69 4.05
C PHE A 218 15.44 11.91 3.18
N LEU A 219 14.56 12.90 3.10
CA LEU A 219 14.82 14.11 2.31
C LEU A 219 16.08 14.84 2.78
N ALA A 220 16.24 15.01 4.08
CA ALA A 220 17.39 15.69 4.69
C ALA A 220 18.71 14.90 4.63
N GLY A 221 18.71 13.65 4.16
CA GLY A 221 19.90 12.79 4.18
C GLY A 221 20.34 12.38 5.58
N LYS A 222 19.41 12.39 6.54
CA LYS A 222 19.66 11.96 7.91
C LYS A 222 19.35 10.47 8.08
N PRO A 223 20.04 9.77 8.99
CA PRO A 223 19.71 8.39 9.34
C PRO A 223 18.25 8.27 9.79
N ILE A 224 17.57 7.21 9.32
CA ILE A 224 16.25 6.80 9.80
C ILE A 224 16.43 5.89 11.02
#